data_AF-A0A8C6UW38-F1
#
_entry.id   AF-A0A8C6UW38-F1
#
_cell.length_a   1.000
_cell.length_b   1.000
_cell.length_c   1.000
_cell.angle_alpha   90.00
_cell.angle_beta   90.00
_cell.angle_gamma   90.00
#
_symmetry.space_group_name_H-M   'P 1'
#
loop_
_entity.id
_entity.type
_entity.pdbx_description
1 polymer ?
#
loop_
_entity_poly.entity_id
_entity_poly.type
_entity_poly.pdbx_seq_one_letter_code
_entity_poly.pdbx_strand_id
1 'polypeptide(L)'
;MTWETRKFMTNRLLQRKQMVVDVLHPGKATIPKTEIREKLAKMYKTTPDVVFVFGFRTHFGGGKTTGFAMVYDSLDYAKKNEPKHRLARHGLYEKKKTSRKQRKERKNRMKKVRGTKKASVGAAGKKVRLKCITFIPCKTELTTVTLLNFFFFFFSHSIHMSKILNLK
;
A
#
# COMPACT_ATOMS: atom_id res chain seq x y z
N MET A 1 -24.19 17.74 5.89
CA MET A 1 -23.07 17.84 4.94
C MET A 1 -23.56 17.34 3.60
N THR A 2 -23.54 18.19 2.59
CA THR A 2 -24.06 17.89 1.25
C THR A 2 -22.93 17.90 0.23
N TRP A 3 -23.08 17.03 -0.77
CA TRP A 3 -22.06 16.79 -1.80
C TRP A 3 -22.67 17.14 -3.14
N GLU A 4 -21.99 17.98 -3.89
CA GLU A 4 -22.39 18.37 -5.24
C GLU A 4 -21.26 18.05 -6.21
N THR A 5 -21.60 17.47 -7.35
CA THR A 5 -20.65 17.19 -8.43
C THR A 5 -20.93 18.13 -9.59
N ARG A 6 -19.94 18.93 -9.97
CA ARG A 6 -19.99 19.85 -11.10
C ARG A 6 -19.08 19.38 -12.23
N LYS A 7 -19.42 19.76 -13.47
CA LYS A 7 -18.61 19.53 -14.68
C LYS A 7 -18.16 18.06 -14.79
N PHE A 8 -19.12 17.14 -14.68
CA PHE A 8 -18.86 15.72 -14.83
C PHE A 8 -18.52 15.40 -16.28
N MET A 9 -17.35 14.79 -16.50
CA MET A 9 -16.86 14.41 -17.82
C MET A 9 -16.37 12.97 -17.79
N THR A 10 -16.77 12.20 -18.80
CA THR A 10 -16.26 10.84 -19.00
C THR A 10 -15.13 10.86 -20.02
N ASN A 11 -13.95 10.39 -19.64
CA ASN A 11 -12.79 10.28 -20.53
C ASN A 11 -12.51 8.81 -20.81
N ARG A 12 -12.77 8.38 -22.04
CA ARG A 12 -12.60 6.99 -22.48
C ARG A 12 -11.14 6.60 -22.73
N LEU A 13 -10.31 7.54 -23.20
CA LEU A 13 -8.90 7.28 -23.51
C LEU A 13 -8.11 6.84 -22.27
N LEU A 14 -8.40 7.49 -21.13
CA LEU A 14 -7.74 7.23 -19.86
C LEU A 14 -8.59 6.37 -18.90
N GLN A 15 -9.76 5.91 -19.38
CA GLN A 15 -10.74 5.12 -18.62
C GLN A 15 -11.01 5.69 -17.22
N ARG A 16 -11.41 6.96 -17.20
CA ARG A 16 -11.74 7.66 -15.95
C ARG A 16 -12.92 8.59 -16.11
N LYS A 17 -13.61 8.80 -15.01
CA LYS A 17 -14.60 9.86 -14.82
C LYS A 17 -13.92 10.98 -14.03
N GLN A 18 -13.96 12.19 -14.56
CA GLN A 18 -13.38 13.36 -13.92
C GLN A 18 -14.47 14.38 -13.62
N MET A 19 -14.40 14.99 -12.45
CA MET A 19 -15.40 15.94 -11.98
C MET A 19 -14.81 16.93 -10.98
N VAL A 20 -15.49 18.05 -10.82
CA VAL A 20 -15.29 18.97 -9.70
C VAL A 20 -16.25 18.55 -8.60
N VAL A 21 -15.75 18.46 -7.37
CA VAL A 21 -16.54 18.10 -6.19
C VAL A 21 -16.60 19.30 -5.27
N ASP A 22 -17.82 19.68 -4.94
CA ASP A 22 -18.11 20.70 -3.96
C ASP A 22 -18.71 20.07 -2.73
N VAL A 23 -18.22 20.55 -1.61
CA VAL A 23 -18.51 19.97 -0.33
C VAL A 23 -19.04 21.08 0.55
N LEU A 24 -20.30 20.93 0.96
CA LEU A 24 -21.01 21.87 1.79
C LEU A 24 -21.07 21.32 3.22
N HIS A 25 -20.43 22.02 4.14
CA HIS A 25 -20.26 21.61 5.54
C HIS A 25 -20.49 22.78 6.50
N PRO A 26 -21.75 23.25 6.62
CA PRO A 26 -22.08 24.31 7.56
C PRO A 26 -21.71 23.91 8.99
N GLY A 27 -21.10 24.83 9.73
CA GLY A 27 -20.73 24.64 11.14
C GLY A 27 -19.65 23.59 11.41
N LYS A 28 -19.02 23.01 10.37
CA LYS A 28 -17.94 22.02 10.51
C LYS A 28 -16.66 22.52 9.86
N ALA A 29 -15.54 22.09 10.43
CA ALA A 29 -14.21 22.30 9.87
C ALA A 29 -14.02 21.56 8.52
N THR A 30 -12.87 21.77 7.89
CA THR A 30 -12.50 21.13 6.63
C THR A 30 -12.51 19.62 6.74
N ILE A 31 -13.23 18.96 5.83
CA ILE A 31 -13.38 17.50 5.84
C ILE A 31 -12.08 16.81 5.41
N PRO A 32 -11.69 15.71 6.08
CA PRO A 32 -10.56 14.91 5.64
C PRO A 32 -10.84 14.21 4.30
N LYS A 33 -9.79 14.02 3.50
CA LYS A 33 -9.90 13.40 2.16
C LYS A 33 -10.27 11.91 2.18
N THR A 34 -10.21 11.26 3.35
CA THR A 34 -10.66 9.88 3.55
C THR A 34 -12.17 9.79 3.43
N GLU A 35 -12.90 10.61 4.18
CA GLU A 35 -14.37 10.65 4.14
C GLU A 35 -14.92 11.01 2.76
N ILE A 36 -14.24 11.95 2.08
CA ILE A 36 -14.60 12.35 0.72
C ILE A 36 -14.50 11.17 -0.25
N ARG A 37 -13.42 10.38 -0.15
CA ARG A 37 -13.22 9.19 -0.99
C ARG A 37 -14.31 8.16 -0.74
N GLU A 38 -14.63 7.88 0.51
CA GLU A 38 -15.64 6.90 0.88
C GLU A 38 -17.04 7.28 0.37
N LYS A 39 -17.40 8.56 0.45
CA LYS A 39 -18.70 9.04 -0.04
C LYS A 39 -18.79 8.97 -1.57
N LEU A 40 -17.74 9.40 -2.28
CA LEU A 40 -17.69 9.29 -3.74
C LEU A 40 -17.70 7.82 -4.20
N ALA A 41 -16.99 6.95 -3.50
CA ALA A 41 -16.99 5.51 -3.74
C ALA A 41 -18.39 4.92 -3.61
N LYS A 42 -19.13 5.27 -2.55
CA LYS A 42 -20.53 4.87 -2.35
C LYS A 42 -21.46 5.38 -3.45
N MET A 43 -21.31 6.64 -3.87
CA MET A 43 -22.15 7.24 -4.91
C MET A 43 -21.97 6.56 -6.28
N TYR A 44 -20.72 6.32 -6.66
CA TYR A 44 -20.39 5.76 -7.98
C TYR A 44 -20.23 4.23 -7.98
N LYS A 45 -20.54 3.57 -6.84
CA LYS A 45 -20.46 2.11 -6.67
C LYS A 45 -19.05 1.57 -6.99
N THR A 46 -18.02 2.30 -6.59
CA THR A 46 -16.62 1.91 -6.77
C THR A 46 -15.94 1.69 -5.42
N THR A 47 -14.73 1.14 -5.43
CA THR A 47 -13.91 1.03 -4.23
C THR A 47 -13.15 2.36 -3.97
N PRO A 48 -12.90 2.73 -2.71
CA PRO A 48 -12.26 4.01 -2.37
C PRO A 48 -10.79 4.09 -2.81
N ASP A 49 -10.17 2.96 -3.15
CA ASP A 49 -8.78 2.89 -3.64
C ASP A 49 -8.63 3.39 -5.07
N VAL A 50 -9.70 3.31 -5.85
CA VAL A 50 -9.75 3.72 -7.26
C VAL A 50 -10.12 5.21 -7.39
N VAL A 51 -10.59 5.82 -6.30
CA VAL A 51 -11.00 7.23 -6.24
C VAL A 51 -9.85 8.11 -5.75
N PHE A 52 -9.39 9.00 -6.61
CA PHE A 52 -8.34 9.97 -6.31
C PHE A 52 -8.94 11.37 -6.19
N VAL A 53 -8.65 12.03 -5.07
CA VAL A 53 -9.20 13.36 -4.79
C VAL A 53 -8.08 14.33 -4.45
N PHE A 54 -8.04 15.46 -5.15
CA PHE A 54 -6.93 16.40 -5.07
C PHE A 54 -7.38 17.85 -5.21
N GLY A 55 -6.49 18.77 -4.83
CA GLY A 55 -6.69 20.20 -5.05
C GLY A 55 -7.83 20.83 -4.25
N PHE A 56 -8.21 20.28 -3.10
CA PHE A 56 -9.24 20.89 -2.26
C PHE A 56 -8.82 22.27 -1.74
N ARG A 57 -9.70 23.25 -1.94
CA ARG A 57 -9.60 24.62 -1.46
C ARG A 57 -10.87 24.98 -0.72
N THR A 58 -10.73 25.42 0.52
CA THR A 58 -11.81 25.98 1.33
C THR A 58 -12.07 27.41 0.90
N HIS A 59 -13.34 27.79 0.75
CA HIS A 59 -13.70 29.20 0.54
C HIS A 59 -13.47 30.02 1.82
N PHE A 60 -13.21 31.32 1.63
CA PHE A 60 -13.12 32.26 2.74
C PHE A 60 -14.48 32.35 3.46
N GLY A 61 -14.46 32.42 4.79
CA GLY A 61 -15.67 32.29 5.61
C GLY A 61 -16.13 30.84 5.86
N GLY A 62 -15.48 29.84 5.25
CA GLY A 62 -15.75 28.42 5.50
C GLY A 62 -17.05 27.92 4.87
N GLY A 63 -17.53 26.76 5.34
CA GLY A 63 -18.81 26.16 4.93
C GLY A 63 -18.84 25.52 3.53
N LYS A 64 -17.98 25.96 2.60
CA LYS A 64 -17.83 25.37 1.26
C LYS A 64 -16.37 25.04 0.96
N THR A 65 -16.12 23.83 0.48
CA THR A 65 -14.82 23.39 -0.03
C THR A 65 -14.98 22.85 -1.45
N THR A 66 -14.14 23.29 -2.36
CA THR A 66 -14.16 22.86 -3.76
C THR A 66 -12.89 22.07 -4.08
N GLY A 67 -12.98 21.05 -4.92
CA GLY A 67 -11.82 20.25 -5.31
C GLY A 67 -12.09 19.39 -6.53
N PHE A 68 -11.13 18.55 -6.89
CA PHE A 68 -11.23 17.68 -8.04
C PHE A 68 -11.26 16.22 -7.61
N ALA A 69 -12.10 15.43 -8.27
CA ALA A 69 -12.14 13.99 -8.12
C ALA A 69 -11.93 13.29 -9.47
N MET A 70 -11.15 12.22 -9.43
CA MET A 70 -10.93 11.28 -10.52
C MET A 70 -11.34 9.90 -10.03
N VAL A 71 -12.26 9.28 -10.75
CA VAL A 71 -12.69 7.89 -10.52
C VAL A 71 -12.22 7.08 -11.71
N TYR A 72 -11.25 6.21 -11.51
CA TYR A 72 -10.84 5.24 -12.54
C TYR A 72 -11.78 4.02 -12.53
N ASP A 73 -11.72 3.21 -13.57
CA ASP A 73 -12.44 1.93 -13.60
C ASP A 73 -11.61 0.80 -12.94
N SER A 74 -10.28 0.84 -13.07
CA SER A 74 -9.36 -0.12 -12.42
C SER A 74 -8.13 0.53 -11.78
N LEU A 75 -7.51 -0.17 -10.84
CA LEU A 75 -6.27 0.26 -10.16
C LEU A 75 -5.05 0.30 -11.08
N ASP A 76 -5.02 -0.51 -12.13
CA ASP A 76 -3.88 -0.57 -13.04
C ASP A 76 -3.79 0.68 -13.90
N TYR A 77 -4.93 1.19 -14.37
CA TYR A 77 -5.00 2.47 -15.07
C TYR A 77 -4.63 3.63 -14.15
N ALA A 78 -5.05 3.58 -12.88
CA ALA A 78 -4.64 4.57 -11.90
C ALA A 78 -3.11 4.62 -11.73
N LYS A 79 -2.44 3.47 -11.58
CA LYS A 79 -0.98 3.41 -11.43
C LYS A 79 -0.21 3.91 -12.65
N LYS A 80 -0.73 3.69 -13.86
CA LYS A 80 -0.12 4.14 -15.11
C LYS A 80 -0.27 5.65 -15.32
N ASN A 81 -1.44 6.19 -15.01
CA ASN A 81 -1.82 7.56 -15.40
C ASN A 81 -1.53 8.59 -14.30
N GLU A 82 -1.57 8.18 -13.03
CA GLU A 82 -1.36 9.09 -11.90
C GLU A 82 0.12 9.49 -11.73
N PRO A 83 0.39 10.75 -11.40
CA PRO A 83 1.74 11.16 -11.01
C PRO A 83 2.24 10.38 -9.79
N LYS A 84 3.49 9.92 -9.83
CA LYS A 84 4.14 9.12 -8.77
C LYS A 84 4.05 9.71 -7.36
N HIS A 85 3.94 11.04 -7.23
CA HIS A 85 3.83 11.70 -5.94
C HIS A 85 2.44 11.53 -5.29
N ARG A 86 1.37 11.36 -6.08
CA ARG A 86 0.03 11.08 -5.55
C ARG A 86 -0.05 9.63 -5.10
N LEU A 87 0.45 8.70 -5.92
CA LEU A 87 0.56 7.28 -5.57
C LEU A 87 1.31 7.07 -4.24
N ALA A 88 2.40 7.82 -4.02
CA ALA A 88 3.15 7.75 -2.77
C ALA A 88 2.36 8.27 -1.54
N ARG A 89 1.44 9.23 -1.72
CA ARG A 89 0.58 9.70 -0.62
C ARG A 89 -0.52 8.68 -0.27
N HIS A 90 -0.93 7.88 -1.25
CA HIS A 90 -1.90 6.80 -1.06
C HIS A 90 -1.23 5.47 -0.68
N GLY A 91 0.09 5.42 -0.51
CA GLY A 91 0.81 4.20 -0.12
C GLY A 91 1.02 3.17 -1.25
N LEU A 92 0.59 3.47 -2.48
CA LEU A 92 0.70 2.55 -3.62
C LEU A 92 2.10 2.54 -4.26
N TYR A 93 2.97 3.48 -3.91
CA TYR A 93 4.32 3.59 -4.48
C TYR A 93 5.32 4.21 -3.50
N GLU A 94 6.46 3.55 -3.30
CA GLU A 94 7.54 4.11 -2.49
C GLU A 94 8.52 4.96 -3.30
N LYS A 95 8.63 6.24 -2.96
CA LYS A 95 9.59 7.15 -3.60
C LYS A 95 10.99 6.96 -3.00
N LYS A 96 11.92 6.42 -3.79
CA LYS A 96 13.36 6.41 -3.43
C LYS A 96 13.89 7.85 -3.29
N LYS A 97 14.18 8.27 -2.05
CA LYS A 97 14.73 9.60 -1.72
C LYS A 97 16.25 9.59 -1.83
N THR A 98 16.78 9.81 -3.03
CA THR A 98 18.19 10.22 -3.18
C THR A 98 18.26 11.74 -3.22
N SER A 99 19.10 12.36 -2.38
CA SER A 99 19.21 13.82 -2.32
C SER A 99 19.74 14.40 -3.64
N ARG A 100 19.29 15.61 -4.01
CA ARG A 100 19.80 16.35 -5.18
C ARG A 100 21.31 16.57 -5.08
N LYS A 101 21.82 16.81 -3.86
CA LYS A 101 23.26 16.94 -3.56
C LYS A 101 24.02 15.66 -3.93
N GLN A 102 23.56 14.51 -3.42
CA GLN A 102 24.16 13.20 -3.72
C GLN A 102 24.16 12.87 -5.22
N ARG A 103 23.11 13.25 -5.96
CA ARG A 103 23.05 13.07 -7.43
C ARG A 103 24.08 13.95 -8.15
N LYS A 104 24.23 15.21 -7.75
CA LYS A 104 25.21 16.14 -8.33
C LYS A 104 26.63 15.70 -8.03
N GLU A 105 26.93 15.33 -6.79
CA GLU A 105 28.25 14.80 -6.40
C GLU A 105 28.60 13.52 -7.15
N ARG A 106 27.65 12.56 -7.26
CA ARG A 106 27.86 11.35 -8.07
C ARG A 106 28.14 11.68 -9.52
N LYS A 107 27.39 12.62 -10.12
CA LYS A 107 27.61 13.08 -11.50
C LYS A 107 29.01 13.70 -11.66
N ASN A 108 29.44 14.54 -10.72
CA ASN A 108 30.76 15.17 -10.76
C ASN A 108 31.89 14.14 -10.60
N ARG A 109 31.75 13.15 -9.72
CA ARG A 109 32.73 12.05 -9.60
C ARG A 109 32.79 11.18 -10.86
N MET A 110 31.64 10.85 -11.45
CA MET A 110 31.57 10.04 -12.68
C MET A 110 32.16 10.75 -13.91
N LYS A 111 32.16 12.09 -13.94
CA LYS A 111 32.83 12.86 -15.01
C LYS A 111 34.36 12.77 -14.94
N LYS A 112 34.95 12.54 -13.76
CA LYS A 112 36.42 12.49 -13.57
C LYS A 112 37.07 11.20 -14.09
N VAL A 113 36.32 10.11 -14.17
CA VAL A 113 36.84 8.77 -14.54
C VAL A 113 36.36 8.33 -15.91
N ARG A 114 37.14 7.50 -16.61
CA ARG A 114 36.88 6.96 -17.96
C ARG A 114 36.80 5.43 -17.93
N GLY A 115 36.18 4.83 -18.96
CA GLY A 115 36.09 3.38 -19.12
C GLY A 115 35.38 2.65 -17.97
N THR A 116 35.82 1.43 -17.69
CA THR A 116 35.28 0.52 -16.64
C THR A 116 35.31 1.13 -15.24
N LYS A 117 36.23 2.09 -14.98
CA LYS A 117 36.32 2.83 -13.71
C LYS A 117 35.09 3.71 -13.40
N LYS A 118 34.19 3.97 -14.37
CA LYS A 118 32.91 4.66 -14.11
C LYS A 118 31.93 3.82 -13.29
N ALA A 119 31.93 2.50 -13.48
CA ALA A 119 31.01 1.59 -12.80
C ALA A 119 31.28 1.53 -11.28
N SER A 120 32.56 1.48 -10.89
CA SER A 120 32.98 1.46 -9.48
C SER A 120 32.64 2.75 -8.73
N VAL A 121 32.85 3.92 -9.36
CA VAL A 121 32.54 5.24 -8.77
C VAL A 121 31.02 5.48 -8.63
N GLY A 122 30.21 4.90 -9.52
CA GLY A 122 28.75 4.94 -9.44
C GLY A 122 28.18 4.10 -8.29
N ALA A 123 28.83 2.97 -7.97
CA ALA A 123 28.44 2.04 -6.92
C ALA A 123 28.82 2.51 -5.50
N ALA A 124 29.91 3.27 -5.35
CA ALA A 124 30.39 3.77 -4.06
C ALA A 124 29.38 4.62 -3.25
N GLY A 125 28.28 5.08 -3.87
CA GLY A 125 27.19 5.79 -3.20
C GLY A 125 25.99 4.93 -2.79
N LYS A 126 26.03 3.60 -2.97
CA LYS A 126 25.00 2.65 -2.51
C LYS A 126 25.60 1.70 -1.45
N LYS A 127 26.03 2.22 -0.29
CA LYS A 127 26.02 1.39 0.92
C LYS A 127 24.55 1.27 1.34
N VAL A 128 23.87 0.26 0.82
CA VAL A 128 22.67 -0.26 1.47
C VAL A 128 23.17 -0.76 2.81
N ARG A 129 22.81 -0.10 3.93
CA ARG A 129 22.85 -0.79 5.22
C ARG A 129 21.88 -1.95 5.06
N LEU A 130 22.38 -3.13 4.73
CA LEU A 130 21.70 -4.33 5.19
C LEU A 130 21.63 -4.12 6.70
N LYS A 131 20.43 -3.86 7.23
CA LYS A 131 20.19 -4.30 8.59
C LYS A 131 20.43 -5.80 8.50
N CYS A 132 21.54 -6.26 9.07
CA CYS A 132 21.61 -7.62 9.55
C CYS A 132 20.35 -7.75 10.41
N ILE A 133 19.33 -8.41 9.89
CA ILE A 133 18.44 -9.14 10.75
C ILE A 133 19.44 -10.07 11.42
N THR A 134 19.79 -9.75 12.67
CA THR A 134 20.46 -10.69 13.54
C THR A 134 19.69 -11.98 13.37
N PHE A 135 20.35 -12.96 12.78
CA PHE A 135 19.97 -14.34 12.90
C PHE A 135 19.98 -14.57 14.41
N ILE A 136 18.83 -14.37 15.04
CA ILE A 136 18.57 -14.94 16.34
C ILE A 136 18.49 -16.43 16.00
N PRO A 137 19.45 -17.28 16.40
CA PRO A 137 19.13 -18.68 16.48
C PRO A 137 17.96 -18.77 17.45
N CYS A 138 16.76 -18.93 16.91
CA CYS A 138 15.60 -19.34 17.68
C CYS A 138 16.02 -20.67 18.31
N LYS A 139 16.40 -20.63 19.59
CA LYS A 139 16.53 -21.83 20.40
C LYS A 139 15.21 -22.55 20.27
N THR A 140 15.24 -23.67 19.56
CA THR A 140 14.21 -24.69 19.61
C THR A 140 14.17 -25.21 21.04
N GLU A 141 13.39 -24.57 21.91
CA GLU A 141 12.79 -25.29 23.04
C GLU A 141 11.55 -25.99 22.48
N LEU A 142 11.80 -27.13 21.82
CA LEU A 142 10.81 -28.16 21.62
C LEU A 142 10.58 -28.82 22.98
N THR A 143 9.53 -28.33 23.63
CA THR A 143 8.64 -29.03 24.56
C THR A 143 8.93 -30.53 24.75
N THR A 144 9.46 -30.90 25.92
CA THR A 144 9.58 -32.28 26.41
C THR A 144 8.26 -32.89 26.90
N VAL A 145 7.11 -32.52 26.30
CA VAL A 145 5.77 -32.95 26.78
C VAL A 145 4.99 -33.81 25.77
N THR A 146 5.54 -34.11 24.59
CA THR A 146 4.84 -34.93 23.58
C THR A 146 5.45 -36.31 23.32
N LEU A 147 6.58 -36.68 23.94
CA LEU A 147 7.14 -38.04 23.85
C LEU A 147 6.62 -39.03 24.90
N LEU A 148 5.85 -38.56 25.89
CA LEU A 148 5.10 -39.42 26.81
C LEU A 148 3.65 -39.70 26.36
N ASN A 149 3.13 -38.94 25.38
CA ASN A 149 1.77 -39.13 24.86
C ASN A 149 1.70 -39.79 23.47
N PHE A 150 2.84 -40.06 22.83
CA PHE A 150 2.88 -40.88 21.61
C PHE A 150 3.09 -42.38 21.91
N PHE A 151 3.63 -42.73 23.08
CA PHE A 151 3.73 -44.13 23.54
C PHE A 151 2.42 -44.65 24.15
N PHE A 152 1.53 -43.77 24.61
CA PHE A 152 0.26 -44.16 25.25
C PHE A 152 -0.92 -44.31 24.28
N PHE A 153 -0.86 -43.73 23.07
CA PHE A 153 -1.96 -43.79 22.11
C PHE A 153 -1.94 -45.01 21.17
N PHE A 154 -0.79 -45.68 21.01
CA PHE A 154 -0.69 -46.89 20.18
C PHE A 154 -0.96 -48.20 20.96
N PHE A 155 -0.96 -48.18 22.29
CA PHE A 155 -1.19 -49.37 23.11
C PHE A 155 -2.68 -49.58 23.50
N SER A 156 -3.53 -48.58 23.32
CA SER A 156 -4.96 -48.67 23.68
C SER A 156 -5.88 -49.14 22.53
N HIS A 157 -5.41 -49.11 21.27
CA HIS A 157 -6.17 -49.64 20.13
C HIS A 157 -5.93 -51.12 19.83
N SER A 158 -5.01 -51.79 20.53
CA SER A 158 -4.72 -53.22 20.35
C SER A 158 -5.51 -54.15 21.30
N ILE A 159 -6.18 -53.59 22.33
CA ILE A 159 -6.94 -54.39 23.31
C ILE A 159 -8.45 -54.43 22.98
N HIS A 160 -8.94 -53.64 22.03
CA HIS A 160 -10.34 -53.67 21.59
C HIS A 160 -10.58 -54.60 20.37
N MET A 161 -9.54 -54.98 19.63
CA MET A 161 -9.63 -55.88 18.46
C MET A 161 -9.33 -57.37 18.76
N SER A 162 -9.19 -57.74 20.04
CA SER A 162 -8.97 -59.14 20.47
C SER A 162 -10.16 -59.75 21.23
N LYS A 163 -11.24 -58.99 21.47
CA LYS A 163 -12.50 -59.48 22.08
C LYS A 163 -13.66 -59.73 21.09
N ILE A 164 -13.44 -59.52 19.78
CA ILE A 164 -14.48 -59.70 18.73
C ILE A 164 -14.27 -60.99 17.91
N LEU A 165 -13.23 -61.79 18.21
CA LEU A 165 -12.89 -63.01 17.46
C LEU A 165 -12.98 -64.33 18.24
N ASN A 166 -13.64 -64.36 19.40
CA ASN A 166 -13.98 -65.60 20.12
C ASN A 166 -15.43 -65.56 20.62
N LEU A 167 -16.36 -65.64 19.67
CA LEU A 167 -17.75 -66.04 19.90
C LEU A 167 -18.16 -67.01 18.78
N LYS A 168 -17.58 -68.20 18.87
CA LYS A 168 -18.14 -69.51 18.51
C LYS A 168 -17.39 -70.55 19.31
#